data_AF-A0A811PYI8-F1
#
_entry.id   AF-A0A811PYI8-F1
#
_cell.length_a   1.000
_cell.length_b   1.000
_cell.length_c   1.000
_cell.angle_alpha   90.00
_cell.angle_beta   90.00
_cell.angle_gamma   90.00
#
_symmetry.space_group_name_H-M   'P 1'
#
loop_
_entity.id
_entity.type
_entity.pdbx_description
1 polymer ?
#
loop_
_entity_poly.entity_id
_entity_poly.type
_entity_poly.pdbx_seq_one_letter_code
_entity_poly.pdbx_strand_id
1 'polypeptide(L)'
;MVLTTPIHVTTKTLRNEGGTIDCTRGVSREQRAINRRNKLESSLVSSRSYVPERRSGKAANEAYRNFVENLCAIAVQRFGEPFRDRDVNVAFEERSFGHIVKPGEITCPISTNYAVDLSSLVVSIALFDGDKMLFACSGITIPHGRTRQSLTRFVTSAHLVTQFNENRNKDDKLRVAVRLPNNTATDGFLGLYDKDIAIVTCLGFLGVRPIDLDHKAKPFPGDSLKAAGRAFNSGSLMAMRGSLYQKRPLEHLNTWVSDSQDISKAVLGGPLLGCDNKILGINLDIYDPGDAILRYTFLPMDLLCKRLKHFQILNPKKLDFRGYTLPKDVLSVVPSGFMQTICRLKSHGYPIPPPLVLEFNGQLLNHFEECFGELLPWKGYPYRHTPGGSEEGVWNQLPKEVVTDVSRRVVSLASFNGYVRSFACTGLLIKWHGSKAKHTVILTSASLVRGRCNEDCIDNSLTIEVFLPPNQRAGGTLEFYNLDYNIAIVSLKKNFNAICPDDIFIKSAQNTSKKVVAIGRDAKFGLLMAASGEVKRGNKGCKLDCKDVQLSTCKIKKAGIGGPLINLDGSFVGMNFWEGSGVTPFLPRHKIVEVLSGVNSLPSEWYYFHLNANW
;
A
#
# COMPACT_ATOMS: atom_id res chain seq x y z
N MET A 1 -106.30 5.17 -12.43
CA MET A 1 -107.39 4.99 -13.42
C MET A 1 -106.88 4.02 -14.47
N VAL A 2 -107.53 2.86 -14.65
CA VAL A 2 -107.57 2.00 -15.87
C VAL A 2 -106.23 1.50 -16.49
N LEU A 3 -106.02 0.21 -16.84
CA LEU A 3 -106.64 -1.10 -16.54
C LEU A 3 -105.69 -2.24 -17.05
N THR A 4 -105.73 -3.45 -16.45
CA THR A 4 -105.51 -4.81 -17.07
C THR A 4 -104.15 -5.16 -17.72
N THR A 5 -103.74 -6.44 -17.98
CA THR A 5 -104.31 -7.81 -17.78
C THR A 5 -103.17 -8.87 -17.59
N PRO A 6 -103.41 -10.14 -17.16
CA PRO A 6 -102.36 -11.03 -16.58
C PRO A 6 -102.31 -12.51 -17.09
N ILE A 7 -101.55 -13.39 -16.38
CA ILE A 7 -101.63 -14.89 -16.31
C ILE A 7 -101.04 -15.67 -17.54
N HIS A 8 -100.44 -16.89 -17.51
CA HIS A 8 -100.30 -18.09 -16.61
C HIS A 8 -98.80 -18.61 -16.60
N VAL A 9 -98.22 -19.23 -15.54
CA VAL A 9 -98.08 -20.70 -15.20
C VAL A 9 -97.36 -21.55 -16.28
N THR A 10 -96.34 -22.42 -16.03
CA THR A 10 -96.18 -23.54 -15.04
C THR A 10 -94.72 -23.76 -14.51
N THR A 11 -94.37 -24.93 -13.94
CA THR A 11 -93.23 -25.21 -13.02
C THR A 11 -92.31 -26.41 -13.38
N LYS A 12 -91.20 -26.59 -12.62
CA LYS A 12 -90.32 -27.79 -12.36
C LYS A 12 -88.84 -27.66 -12.84
N THR A 13 -87.80 -27.56 -11.97
CA THR A 13 -87.07 -28.56 -11.12
C THR A 13 -86.13 -29.52 -11.88
N LEU A 14 -84.93 -29.95 -11.44
CA LEU A 14 -84.27 -30.06 -10.09
C LEU A 14 -82.72 -30.29 -10.21
N ARG A 15 -81.94 -30.10 -9.11
CA ARG A 15 -80.66 -30.78 -8.74
C ARG A 15 -79.35 -30.48 -9.54
N ASN A 16 -78.10 -30.64 -9.04
CA ASN A 16 -77.40 -30.69 -7.71
C ASN A 16 -75.86 -30.89 -8.01
N GLU A 17 -74.79 -30.62 -7.22
CA GLU A 17 -74.45 -30.03 -5.88
C GLU A 17 -73.17 -29.13 -6.05
N GLY A 18 -72.26 -28.82 -5.08
CA GLY A 18 -72.14 -29.11 -3.64
C GLY A 18 -70.84 -28.51 -3.04
N GLY A 19 -70.83 -28.15 -1.74
CA GLY A 19 -69.65 -27.59 -1.03
C GLY A 19 -70.00 -26.86 0.28
N THR A 20 -69.24 -27.07 1.36
CA THR A 20 -69.66 -26.81 2.77
C THR A 20 -68.45 -26.76 3.72
N ILE A 21 -68.45 -26.15 4.92
CA ILE A 21 -69.41 -25.25 5.63
C ILE A 21 -68.63 -23.94 6.02
N ASP A 22 -68.68 -23.20 7.16
CA ASP A 22 -69.42 -23.19 8.44
C ASP A 22 -69.49 -21.76 9.06
N CYS A 23 -70.16 -21.59 10.21
CA CYS A 23 -70.24 -20.36 11.03
C CYS A 23 -69.81 -20.65 12.50
N THR A 24 -69.14 -19.78 13.27
CA THR A 24 -69.79 -18.64 13.98
C THR A 24 -68.82 -17.85 14.91
N ARG A 25 -69.14 -16.56 15.12
CA ARG A 25 -68.96 -15.69 16.32
C ARG A 25 -67.79 -15.90 17.33
N GLY A 26 -66.74 -15.11 17.13
CA GLY A 26 -66.26 -14.03 18.03
C GLY A 26 -66.16 -14.21 19.58
N VAL A 27 -64.93 -14.12 20.11
CA VAL A 27 -64.59 -14.22 21.56
C VAL A 27 -64.96 -12.97 22.39
N SER A 28 -65.40 -13.16 23.64
CA SER A 28 -65.87 -12.11 24.58
C SER A 28 -64.80 -11.08 25.03
N ARG A 29 -65.21 -10.07 25.80
CA ARG A 29 -64.32 -8.98 26.29
C ARG A 29 -63.38 -9.42 27.41
N GLU A 30 -63.85 -10.22 28.36
CA GLU A 30 -63.06 -10.64 29.54
C GLU A 30 -61.93 -11.61 29.16
N GLN A 31 -62.17 -12.52 28.21
CA GLN A 31 -61.10 -13.39 27.70
C GLN A 31 -59.96 -12.59 27.06
N ARG A 32 -60.23 -11.41 26.50
CA ARG A 32 -59.19 -10.48 25.97
C ARG A 32 -58.43 -9.76 27.09
N ALA A 33 -59.01 -9.60 28.28
CA ALA A 33 -58.32 -9.07 29.45
C ALA A 33 -57.40 -10.12 30.08
N ILE A 34 -57.88 -11.37 30.23
CA ILE A 34 -57.10 -12.51 30.70
C ILE A 34 -55.91 -12.76 29.74
N ASN A 35 -56.17 -12.86 28.43
CA ASN A 35 -55.11 -13.02 27.42
C ASN A 35 -54.12 -11.83 27.37
N ARG A 36 -54.47 -10.65 27.90
CA ARG A 36 -53.53 -9.52 28.05
C ARG A 36 -52.67 -9.63 29.31
N ARG A 37 -53.22 -10.07 30.45
CA ARG A 37 -52.43 -10.37 31.67
C ARG A 37 -51.43 -11.49 31.42
N ASN A 38 -51.88 -12.62 30.90
CA ASN A 38 -51.02 -13.78 30.63
C ASN A 38 -49.91 -13.45 29.61
N LYS A 39 -50.15 -12.50 28.68
CA LYS A 39 -49.14 -11.99 27.73
C LYS A 39 -48.13 -11.01 28.36
N LEU A 40 -48.50 -10.31 29.44
CA LEU A 40 -47.56 -9.49 30.23
C LEU A 40 -46.68 -10.38 31.11
N GLU A 41 -47.26 -11.35 31.81
CA GLU A 41 -46.50 -12.24 32.71
C GLU A 41 -45.51 -13.11 31.94
N SER A 42 -45.92 -13.67 30.78
CA SER A 42 -45.01 -14.39 29.88
C SER A 42 -43.94 -13.52 29.19
N SER A 43 -44.04 -12.19 29.26
CA SER A 43 -42.98 -11.27 28.79
C SER A 43 -42.13 -10.66 29.92
N LEU A 44 -42.49 -10.88 31.19
CA LEU A 44 -41.69 -10.49 32.37
C LEU A 44 -40.83 -11.65 32.90
N VAL A 45 -41.25 -12.91 32.76
CA VAL A 45 -40.50 -14.09 33.25
C VAL A 45 -39.50 -14.65 32.19
N SER A 46 -38.95 -13.77 31.35
CA SER A 46 -37.81 -14.09 30.46
C SER A 46 -36.57 -13.22 30.75
N SER A 47 -36.51 -12.63 31.95
CA SER A 47 -35.36 -11.87 32.44
C SER A 47 -34.22 -12.77 32.93
N ARG A 48 -33.58 -13.51 32.03
CA ARG A 48 -32.27 -14.15 32.28
C ARG A 48 -31.22 -13.66 31.28
N SER A 49 -30.38 -12.73 31.77
CA SER A 49 -29.08 -12.35 31.21
C SER A 49 -29.01 -12.19 29.67
N TYR A 50 -29.60 -11.10 29.15
CA TYR A 50 -29.32 -10.64 27.79
C TYR A 50 -27.88 -10.09 27.71
N VAL A 51 -26.92 -10.98 27.49
CA VAL A 51 -25.55 -10.62 27.09
C VAL A 51 -25.57 -10.31 25.58
N PRO A 52 -25.32 -9.07 25.12
CA PRO A 52 -25.47 -8.69 23.72
C PRO A 52 -24.27 -9.10 22.85
N GLU A 53 -23.74 -10.31 23.05
CA GLU A 53 -22.55 -10.80 22.37
C GLU A 53 -22.82 -11.72 21.17
N ARG A 54 -21.97 -11.55 20.15
CA ARG A 54 -21.76 -12.36 18.93
C ARG A 54 -22.51 -11.95 17.65
N ARG A 55 -23.77 -11.49 17.67
CA ARG A 55 -24.46 -11.10 16.40
C ARG A 55 -24.00 -9.75 15.84
N SER A 56 -23.95 -8.71 16.67
CA SER A 56 -23.48 -7.36 16.28
C SER A 56 -22.08 -7.37 15.66
N GLY A 57 -21.18 -8.16 16.22
CA GLY A 57 -19.79 -8.27 15.77
C GLY A 57 -19.58 -8.82 14.35
N LYS A 58 -20.53 -9.58 13.78
CA LYS A 58 -20.39 -10.11 12.42
C LYS A 58 -20.64 -9.03 11.37
N ALA A 59 -21.82 -8.42 11.39
CA ALA A 59 -22.15 -7.29 10.51
C ALA A 59 -21.17 -6.11 10.69
N ALA A 60 -20.62 -5.95 11.90
CA ALA A 60 -19.57 -4.98 12.15
C ALA A 60 -18.26 -5.31 11.39
N ASN A 61 -17.70 -6.50 11.59
CA ASN A 61 -16.49 -6.93 10.89
C ASN A 61 -16.66 -6.95 9.35
N GLU A 62 -17.87 -7.22 8.87
CA GLU A 62 -18.26 -7.17 7.47
C GLU A 62 -18.25 -5.73 6.91
N ALA A 63 -18.93 -4.79 7.57
CA ALA A 63 -18.87 -3.37 7.19
C ALA A 63 -17.44 -2.80 7.24
N TYR A 64 -16.62 -3.23 8.20
CA TYR A 64 -15.19 -2.91 8.25
C TYR A 64 -14.44 -3.43 7.02
N ARG A 65 -14.64 -4.69 6.65
CA ARG A 65 -13.99 -5.29 5.46
C ARG A 65 -14.44 -4.59 4.18
N ASN A 66 -15.74 -4.41 3.97
CA ASN A 66 -16.29 -3.77 2.77
C ASN A 66 -15.75 -2.33 2.60
N PHE A 67 -15.58 -1.57 3.68
CA PHE A 67 -14.94 -0.24 3.62
C PHE A 67 -13.46 -0.31 3.22
N VAL A 68 -12.68 -1.25 3.78
CA VAL A 68 -11.27 -1.43 3.41
C VAL A 68 -11.12 -1.92 1.97
N GLU A 69 -11.97 -2.84 1.54
CA GLU A 69 -12.01 -3.39 0.17
C GLU A 69 -12.38 -2.30 -0.85
N ASN A 70 -13.35 -1.42 -0.53
CA ASN A 70 -13.67 -0.25 -1.34
C ASN A 70 -12.50 0.75 -1.45
N LEU A 71 -11.79 1.03 -0.35
CA LEU A 71 -10.59 1.88 -0.40
C LEU A 71 -9.48 1.26 -1.26
N CYS A 72 -9.27 -0.06 -1.17
CA CYS A 72 -8.32 -0.77 -2.02
C CYS A 72 -8.75 -0.75 -3.50
N ALA A 73 -10.04 -0.90 -3.80
CA ALA A 73 -10.57 -0.83 -5.16
C ALA A 73 -10.35 0.57 -5.79
N ILE A 74 -10.64 1.64 -5.04
CA ILE A 74 -10.39 3.03 -5.48
C ILE A 74 -8.88 3.28 -5.68
N ALA A 75 -8.03 2.74 -4.82
CA ALA A 75 -6.58 2.84 -4.98
C ALA A 75 -6.08 2.10 -6.23
N VAL A 76 -6.58 0.88 -6.49
CA VAL A 76 -6.23 0.12 -7.70
C VAL A 76 -6.75 0.82 -8.97
N GLN A 77 -7.97 1.37 -8.96
CA GLN A 77 -8.52 2.13 -10.10
C GLN A 77 -7.70 3.38 -10.45
N ARG A 78 -7.06 4.02 -9.46
CA ARG A 78 -6.29 5.27 -9.64
C ARG A 78 -4.78 5.06 -9.84
N PHE A 79 -4.23 3.93 -9.40
CA PHE A 79 -2.78 3.71 -9.28
C PHE A 79 -2.29 2.31 -9.71
N GLY A 80 -3.20 1.40 -10.07
CA GLY A 80 -2.87 0.10 -10.64
C GLY A 80 -2.62 0.19 -12.14
N GLU A 81 -1.93 -0.80 -12.68
CA GLU A 81 -1.77 -0.97 -14.12
C GLU A 81 -3.07 -1.58 -14.73
N PRO A 82 -3.40 -1.31 -16.01
CA PRO A 82 -4.58 -1.88 -16.65
C PRO A 82 -4.37 -3.37 -16.97
N PHE A 83 -4.72 -4.25 -16.02
CA PHE A 83 -4.79 -5.69 -16.25
C PHE A 83 -5.96 -6.04 -17.16
N ARG A 84 -5.80 -7.06 -18.02
CA ARG A 84 -6.90 -7.64 -18.77
C ARG A 84 -7.75 -8.52 -17.85
N ASP A 85 -9.07 -8.48 -18.02
CA ASP A 85 -9.90 -9.61 -17.60
C ASP A 85 -9.51 -10.85 -18.41
N ARG A 86 -9.60 -12.03 -17.79
CA ARG A 86 -8.85 -13.22 -18.22
C ARG A 86 -9.23 -13.74 -19.62
N ASP A 87 -8.26 -13.73 -20.52
CA ASP A 87 -8.09 -14.82 -21.47
C ASP A 87 -7.48 -16.05 -20.76
N VAL A 88 -7.67 -17.25 -21.32
CA VAL A 88 -7.08 -18.48 -20.76
C VAL A 88 -5.62 -18.60 -21.21
N ASN A 89 -4.69 -18.15 -20.36
CA ASN A 89 -3.25 -18.36 -20.55
C ASN A 89 -2.98 -19.83 -20.93
N VAL A 90 -2.26 -20.08 -22.03
CA VAL A 90 -1.95 -21.44 -22.51
C VAL A 90 -0.82 -22.05 -21.66
N ALA A 91 -0.70 -23.38 -21.60
CA ALA A 91 0.43 -24.02 -20.93
C ALA A 91 1.69 -23.88 -21.79
N PHE A 92 2.83 -23.53 -21.18
CA PHE A 92 4.10 -23.48 -21.88
C PHE A 92 4.67 -24.89 -22.08
N GLU A 93 4.68 -25.33 -23.33
CA GLU A 93 5.42 -26.52 -23.75
C GLU A 93 6.92 -26.21 -23.74
N GLU A 94 7.63 -26.74 -22.74
CA GLU A 94 9.09 -26.66 -22.72
C GLU A 94 9.69 -27.60 -23.77
N ARG A 95 10.34 -27.02 -24.77
CA ARG A 95 11.05 -27.74 -25.82
C ARG A 95 12.52 -27.92 -25.47
N SER A 96 13.01 -29.15 -25.56
CA SER A 96 14.45 -29.45 -25.57
C SER A 96 15.13 -28.81 -26.79
N PHE A 97 16.46 -28.68 -26.76
CA PHE A 97 17.23 -28.18 -27.90
C PHE A 97 18.64 -28.80 -27.97
N GLY A 98 19.14 -29.03 -29.18
CA GLY A 98 20.49 -29.53 -29.42
C GLY A 98 20.73 -30.90 -28.76
N HIS A 99 21.79 -31.02 -27.98
CA HIS A 99 22.15 -32.26 -27.27
C HIS A 99 22.14 -32.06 -25.75
N ILE A 100 21.81 -33.13 -25.02
CA ILE A 100 21.95 -33.19 -23.56
C ILE A 100 23.43 -33.31 -23.22
N VAL A 101 23.93 -32.42 -22.37
CA VAL A 101 25.32 -32.33 -21.93
C VAL A 101 25.49 -33.13 -20.64
N LYS A 102 26.46 -34.04 -20.61
CA LYS A 102 26.81 -34.85 -19.43
C LYS A 102 27.65 -34.04 -18.42
N PRO A 103 27.62 -34.37 -17.13
CA PRO A 103 28.52 -33.77 -16.14
C PRO A 103 29.99 -33.88 -16.58
N GLY A 104 30.73 -32.78 -16.48
CA GLY A 104 32.13 -32.66 -16.92
C GLY A 104 32.37 -32.57 -18.43
N GLU A 105 31.36 -32.73 -19.30
CA GLU A 105 31.54 -32.72 -20.77
C GLU A 105 31.88 -31.32 -21.31
N ILE A 106 31.32 -30.26 -20.71
CA ILE A 106 31.69 -28.87 -21.00
C ILE A 106 32.20 -28.22 -19.72
N THR A 107 33.50 -27.91 -19.71
CA THR A 107 34.14 -27.16 -18.63
C THR A 107 34.58 -25.78 -19.11
N CYS A 108 34.38 -24.78 -18.25
CA CYS A 108 34.73 -23.38 -18.49
C CYS A 108 35.98 -23.01 -17.68
N PRO A 109 37.04 -22.44 -18.27
CA PRO A 109 38.19 -21.94 -17.51
C PRO A 109 37.82 -20.67 -16.73
N ILE A 110 38.34 -20.53 -15.51
CA ILE A 110 38.17 -19.34 -14.67
C ILE A 110 39.53 -18.80 -14.19
N SER A 111 39.53 -17.57 -13.66
CA SER A 111 40.71 -16.80 -13.22
C SER A 111 41.63 -17.49 -12.19
N THR A 112 41.16 -18.53 -11.52
CA THR A 112 41.97 -19.33 -10.58
C THR A 112 42.78 -20.45 -11.24
N ASN A 113 42.87 -20.47 -12.59
CA ASN A 113 43.49 -21.51 -13.42
C ASN A 113 42.87 -22.91 -13.29
N TYR A 114 41.70 -23.04 -12.65
CA TYR A 114 40.89 -24.25 -12.67
C TYR A 114 39.80 -24.17 -13.75
N ALA A 115 39.36 -25.34 -14.23
CA ALA A 115 38.17 -25.46 -15.06
C ALA A 115 36.95 -25.85 -14.19
N VAL A 116 35.78 -25.30 -14.51
CA VAL A 116 34.53 -25.52 -13.77
C VAL A 116 33.50 -26.16 -14.70
N ASP A 117 32.85 -27.23 -14.25
CA ASP A 117 31.71 -27.83 -14.96
C ASP A 117 30.61 -26.77 -15.17
N LEU A 118 30.25 -26.53 -16.43
CA LEU A 118 29.22 -25.60 -16.86
C LEU A 118 27.88 -25.87 -16.16
N SER A 119 27.57 -27.13 -15.86
CA SER A 119 26.39 -27.54 -15.12
C SER A 119 26.31 -26.85 -13.75
N SER A 120 27.44 -26.61 -13.08
CA SER A 120 27.45 -25.94 -11.76
C SER A 120 27.17 -24.43 -11.79
N LEU A 121 27.18 -23.81 -12.99
CA LEU A 121 26.93 -22.38 -13.21
C LEU A 121 25.49 -22.08 -13.63
N VAL A 122 24.91 -22.97 -14.45
CA VAL A 122 23.61 -22.77 -15.13
C VAL A 122 22.46 -23.42 -14.34
N VAL A 123 21.45 -22.61 -14.02
CA VAL A 123 20.16 -23.04 -13.45
C VAL A 123 19.05 -22.94 -14.50
N SER A 124 17.93 -23.60 -14.25
CA SER A 124 16.68 -23.34 -14.97
C SER A 124 15.78 -22.43 -14.14
N ILE A 125 15.02 -21.54 -14.78
CA ILE A 125 14.10 -20.59 -14.14
C ILE A 125 12.78 -20.63 -14.90
N ALA A 126 11.68 -20.92 -14.19
CA ALA A 126 10.36 -21.00 -14.79
C ALA A 126 9.32 -20.18 -14.01
N LEU A 127 8.32 -19.70 -14.75
CA LEU A 127 7.17 -18.96 -14.26
C LEU A 127 5.97 -19.89 -14.16
N PHE A 128 5.26 -19.86 -13.04
CA PHE A 128 4.09 -20.69 -12.76
C PHE A 128 2.87 -19.86 -12.33
N ASP A 129 1.67 -20.25 -12.74
CA ASP A 129 0.40 -19.90 -12.08
C ASP A 129 -0.21 -21.18 -11.51
N GLY A 130 -0.16 -21.33 -10.18
CA GLY A 130 -0.38 -22.62 -9.53
C GLY A 130 0.61 -23.68 -10.01
N ASP A 131 0.10 -24.82 -10.49
CA ASP A 131 0.91 -25.91 -11.07
C ASP A 131 1.24 -25.69 -12.56
N LYS A 132 0.65 -24.67 -13.20
CA LYS A 132 0.77 -24.44 -14.64
C LYS A 132 2.02 -23.63 -14.97
N MET A 133 2.98 -24.25 -15.66
CA MET A 133 4.11 -23.54 -16.23
C MET A 133 3.66 -22.63 -17.38
N LEU A 134 4.05 -21.36 -17.30
CA LEU A 134 3.73 -20.29 -18.25
C LEU A 134 4.95 -19.85 -19.08
N PHE A 135 6.16 -20.09 -18.59
CA PHE A 135 7.41 -19.83 -19.29
C PHE A 135 8.56 -20.58 -18.63
N ALA A 136 9.56 -21.01 -19.39
CA ALA A 136 10.85 -21.48 -18.86
C ALA A 136 12.03 -20.90 -19.65
N CYS A 137 13.10 -20.60 -18.92
CA CYS A 137 14.36 -20.03 -19.39
C CYS A 137 15.51 -20.56 -18.52
N SER A 138 16.75 -20.19 -18.86
CA SER A 138 17.92 -20.44 -18.02
C SER A 138 18.29 -19.22 -17.19
N GLY A 139 19.17 -19.42 -16.22
CA GLY A 139 19.87 -18.32 -15.55
C GLY A 139 21.30 -18.71 -15.17
N ILE A 140 22.12 -17.70 -14.94
CA ILE A 140 23.50 -17.87 -14.46
C ILE A 140 23.64 -17.26 -13.07
N THR A 141 24.22 -18.02 -12.15
CA THR A 141 24.55 -17.55 -10.80
C THR A 141 25.55 -16.39 -10.87
N ILE A 142 25.21 -15.23 -10.29
CA ILE A 142 26.12 -14.06 -10.23
C ILE A 142 26.79 -13.94 -8.85
N PRO A 143 27.96 -13.28 -8.74
CA PRO A 143 28.67 -13.12 -7.46
C PRO A 143 27.81 -12.51 -6.34
N HIS A 144 28.04 -13.00 -5.12
CA HIS A 144 27.29 -12.59 -3.93
C HIS A 144 27.53 -11.11 -3.57
N GLY A 145 26.45 -10.31 -3.56
CA GLY A 145 26.47 -8.95 -3.02
C GLY A 145 26.59 -8.93 -1.49
N ARG A 146 27.03 -7.79 -0.93
CA ARG A 146 27.31 -7.61 0.52
C ARG A 146 26.06 -7.46 1.41
N THR A 147 25.04 -8.31 1.22
CA THR A 147 23.82 -8.30 2.04
C THR A 147 23.99 -9.06 3.36
N ARG A 148 23.35 -8.59 4.44
CA ARG A 148 23.32 -9.30 5.74
C ARG A 148 22.59 -10.65 5.66
N GLN A 149 21.63 -10.77 4.75
CA GLN A 149 20.97 -12.02 4.41
C GLN A 149 21.80 -12.75 3.36
N SER A 150 21.98 -14.06 3.56
CA SER A 150 22.45 -15.00 2.54
C SER A 150 21.44 -15.01 1.38
N LEU A 151 21.85 -14.49 0.22
CA LEU A 151 20.99 -14.33 -0.95
C LEU A 151 21.76 -14.75 -2.21
N THR A 152 21.38 -15.89 -2.78
CA THR A 152 21.87 -16.33 -4.09
C THR A 152 21.14 -15.53 -5.17
N ARG A 153 21.84 -15.08 -6.21
CA ARG A 153 21.26 -14.28 -7.30
C ARG A 153 21.61 -14.90 -8.64
N PHE A 154 20.66 -14.79 -9.58
CA PHE A 154 20.78 -15.25 -10.95
C PHE A 154 20.48 -14.11 -11.90
N VAL A 155 21.29 -13.96 -12.95
CA VAL A 155 20.93 -13.15 -14.12
C VAL A 155 20.23 -14.03 -15.15
N THR A 156 19.19 -13.49 -15.78
CA THR A 156 18.44 -14.10 -16.88
C THR A 156 17.96 -13.02 -17.85
N SER A 157 17.26 -13.40 -18.91
CA SER A 157 16.67 -12.46 -19.88
C SER A 157 15.48 -11.70 -19.28
N ALA A 158 15.31 -10.44 -19.70
CA ALA A 158 14.10 -9.65 -19.44
C ALA A 158 12.82 -10.31 -20.00
N HIS A 159 12.92 -11.31 -20.89
CA HIS A 159 11.78 -12.13 -21.30
C HIS A 159 11.00 -12.75 -20.14
N LEU A 160 11.67 -13.12 -19.04
CA LEU A 160 10.98 -13.58 -17.83
C LEU A 160 10.08 -12.49 -17.22
N VAL A 161 10.49 -11.22 -17.30
CA VAL A 161 9.71 -10.06 -16.84
C VAL A 161 8.59 -9.73 -17.82
N THR A 162 8.82 -9.82 -19.12
CA THR A 162 7.77 -9.69 -20.15
C THR A 162 6.66 -10.71 -19.91
N GLN A 163 7.01 -12.00 -19.81
CA GLN A 163 6.04 -13.07 -19.53
C GLN A 163 5.39 -12.92 -18.15
N PHE A 164 6.14 -12.52 -17.11
CA PHE A 164 5.54 -12.20 -15.81
C PHE A 164 4.49 -11.10 -15.92
N ASN A 165 4.82 -9.98 -16.59
CA ASN A 165 3.94 -8.82 -16.76
C ASN A 165 2.70 -9.12 -17.62
N GLU A 166 2.84 -9.89 -18.71
CA GLU A 166 1.73 -10.30 -19.58
C GLU A 166 0.71 -11.19 -18.88
N ASN A 167 1.15 -12.04 -17.95
CA ASN A 167 0.30 -13.00 -17.24
C ASN A 167 -0.29 -12.44 -15.92
N ARG A 168 -0.10 -11.15 -15.62
CA ARG A 168 -0.54 -10.54 -14.35
C ARG A 168 -2.03 -10.31 -14.25
N ASN A 169 -2.49 -10.30 -13.02
CA ASN A 169 -3.81 -9.80 -12.63
C ASN A 169 -3.77 -9.29 -11.18
N LYS A 170 -4.79 -8.57 -10.76
CA LYS A 170 -4.88 -7.89 -9.44
C LYS A 170 -4.49 -8.79 -8.25
N ASP A 171 -4.90 -10.05 -8.30
CA ASP A 171 -4.75 -11.04 -7.24
C ASP A 171 -3.92 -12.26 -7.74
N ASP A 172 -2.94 -11.98 -8.61
CA ASP A 172 -2.04 -12.98 -9.18
C ASP A 172 -1.26 -13.79 -8.13
N LYS A 173 -0.95 -15.04 -8.49
CA LYS A 173 -0.14 -15.99 -7.69
C LYS A 173 1.04 -16.53 -8.49
N LEU A 174 1.60 -15.66 -9.33
CA LEU A 174 2.73 -15.94 -10.20
C LEU A 174 3.98 -16.25 -9.36
N ARG A 175 4.40 -17.51 -9.41
CA ARG A 175 5.58 -18.01 -8.71
C ARG A 175 6.71 -18.20 -9.70
N VAL A 176 7.84 -17.54 -9.47
CA VAL A 176 9.08 -17.86 -10.18
C VAL A 176 9.80 -18.94 -9.38
N ALA A 177 10.12 -20.05 -10.04
CA ALA A 177 10.82 -21.19 -9.46
C ALA A 177 12.19 -21.32 -10.13
N VAL A 178 13.22 -21.64 -9.34
CA VAL A 178 14.58 -21.88 -9.81
C VAL A 178 14.93 -23.34 -9.56
N ARG A 179 15.30 -24.09 -10.62
CA ARG A 179 15.77 -25.47 -10.53
C ARG A 179 17.29 -25.53 -10.65
N LEU A 180 17.89 -26.13 -9.64
CA LEU A 180 19.34 -26.17 -9.41
C LEU A 180 19.99 -27.40 -10.09
N PRO A 181 21.33 -27.44 -10.23
CA PRO A 181 22.04 -28.52 -10.94
C PRO A 181 21.93 -29.89 -10.26
N ASN A 182 21.60 -29.94 -8.97
CA ASN A 182 21.27 -31.15 -8.20
C ASN A 182 19.78 -31.54 -8.33
N ASN A 183 19.07 -31.01 -9.33
CA ASN A 183 17.65 -31.20 -9.63
C ASN A 183 16.64 -30.72 -8.56
N THR A 184 17.07 -30.14 -7.42
CA THR A 184 16.15 -29.53 -6.45
C THR A 184 15.58 -28.20 -6.98
N ALA A 185 14.35 -27.87 -6.60
CA ALA A 185 13.72 -26.61 -6.92
C ALA A 185 13.59 -25.73 -5.67
N THR A 186 13.62 -24.42 -5.85
CA THR A 186 13.41 -23.41 -4.80
C THR A 186 12.70 -22.19 -5.39
N ASP A 187 12.09 -21.35 -4.55
CA ASP A 187 11.39 -20.16 -5.01
C ASP A 187 12.37 -19.00 -5.25
N GLY A 188 12.10 -18.24 -6.31
CA GLY A 188 12.89 -17.08 -6.73
C GLY A 188 12.04 -15.81 -6.73
N PHE A 189 12.60 -14.74 -6.17
CA PHE A 189 12.01 -13.41 -6.18
C PHE A 189 12.50 -12.66 -7.42
N LEU A 190 11.58 -12.33 -8.33
CA LEU A 190 11.86 -11.56 -9.54
C LEU A 190 11.95 -10.07 -9.17
N GLY A 191 13.17 -9.51 -9.16
CA GLY A 191 13.45 -8.21 -8.57
C GLY A 191 13.72 -7.10 -9.59
N LEU A 192 14.99 -6.79 -9.77
CA LEU A 192 15.47 -5.72 -10.65
C LEU A 192 15.59 -6.19 -12.09
N TYR A 193 15.32 -5.31 -13.04
CA TYR A 193 15.49 -5.56 -14.47
C TYR A 193 15.83 -4.29 -15.24
N ASP A 194 16.34 -4.46 -16.46
CA ASP A 194 16.34 -3.44 -17.50
C ASP A 194 15.68 -4.00 -18.76
N LYS A 195 15.80 -3.29 -19.90
CA LYS A 195 15.17 -3.71 -21.17
C LYS A 195 15.67 -5.06 -21.72
N ASP A 196 16.82 -5.58 -21.28
CA ASP A 196 17.44 -6.81 -21.81
C ASP A 196 17.62 -7.89 -20.74
N ILE A 197 17.96 -7.53 -19.49
CA ILE A 197 18.26 -8.50 -18.40
C ILE A 197 17.34 -8.36 -17.18
N ALA A 198 17.11 -9.47 -16.49
CA ALA A 198 16.40 -9.55 -15.22
C ALA A 198 17.22 -10.28 -14.15
N ILE A 199 16.95 -9.94 -12.88
CA ILE A 199 17.62 -10.53 -11.71
C ILE A 199 16.61 -11.28 -10.85
N VAL A 200 16.82 -12.59 -10.71
CA VAL A 200 16.08 -13.46 -9.79
C VAL A 200 16.92 -13.70 -8.55
N THR A 201 16.33 -13.55 -7.36
CA THR A 201 17.01 -13.71 -6.06
C THR A 201 16.35 -14.82 -5.26
N CYS A 202 17.12 -15.77 -4.76
CA CYS A 202 16.64 -16.82 -3.86
C CYS A 202 17.19 -16.61 -2.43
N LEU A 203 16.44 -17.05 -1.43
CA LEU A 203 16.88 -17.03 -0.04
C LEU A 203 17.87 -18.17 0.23
N GLY A 204 18.95 -17.85 0.95
CA GLY A 204 20.00 -18.81 1.33
C GLY A 204 21.21 -18.83 0.38
N PHE A 205 22.24 -19.56 0.80
CA PHE A 205 23.34 -19.98 -0.08
C PHE A 205 22.94 -21.29 -0.75
N LEU A 206 22.75 -21.27 -2.05
CA LEU A 206 22.43 -22.46 -2.84
C LEU A 206 23.73 -23.09 -3.35
N GLY A 207 23.72 -24.41 -3.60
CA GLY A 207 24.89 -25.21 -4.00
C GLY A 207 25.36 -24.99 -5.45
N VAL A 208 25.47 -23.74 -5.88
CA VAL A 208 25.83 -23.30 -7.24
C VAL A 208 27.08 -22.44 -7.21
N ARG A 209 27.84 -22.43 -8.31
CA ARG A 209 29.05 -21.60 -8.44
C ARG A 209 28.71 -20.30 -9.18
N PRO A 210 29.15 -19.13 -8.69
CA PRO A 210 28.98 -17.88 -9.41
C PRO A 210 29.87 -17.84 -10.66
N ILE A 211 29.42 -17.14 -11.71
CA ILE A 211 30.21 -16.86 -12.89
C ILE A 211 31.41 -15.94 -12.57
N ASP A 212 32.55 -16.22 -13.22
CA ASP A 212 33.71 -15.33 -13.26
C ASP A 212 33.39 -14.10 -14.12
N LEU A 213 33.52 -12.91 -13.53
CA LEU A 213 33.25 -11.62 -14.19
C LEU A 213 34.53 -10.85 -14.56
N ASP A 214 35.69 -11.39 -14.22
CA ASP A 214 36.97 -10.79 -14.54
C ASP A 214 37.47 -11.23 -15.92
N HIS A 215 37.19 -12.49 -16.30
CA HIS A 215 37.42 -13.02 -17.65
C HIS A 215 36.45 -12.46 -18.70
N LYS A 216 36.88 -11.41 -19.40
CA LYS A 216 36.10 -10.73 -20.45
C LYS A 216 36.54 -11.21 -21.84
N ALA A 217 36.17 -12.45 -22.16
CA ALA A 217 36.35 -12.98 -23.52
C ALA A 217 35.54 -12.18 -24.55
N LYS A 218 35.98 -12.20 -25.80
CA LYS A 218 35.32 -11.53 -26.93
C LYS A 218 35.15 -12.52 -28.09
N PRO A 219 34.05 -12.44 -28.85
CA PRO A 219 33.86 -13.22 -30.07
C PRO A 219 34.75 -12.71 -31.22
N PHE A 220 35.21 -13.62 -32.07
CA PHE A 220 35.91 -13.33 -33.31
C PHE A 220 35.12 -13.89 -34.52
N PRO A 221 35.07 -13.19 -35.67
CA PRO A 221 34.44 -13.70 -36.89
C PRO A 221 35.00 -15.08 -37.27
N GLY A 222 34.11 -16.07 -37.44
CA GLY A 222 34.48 -17.47 -37.69
C GLY A 222 34.53 -18.37 -36.45
N ASP A 223 34.35 -17.84 -35.24
CA ASP A 223 34.22 -18.67 -34.02
C ASP A 223 33.04 -19.64 -34.11
N SER A 224 33.31 -20.92 -33.84
CA SER A 224 32.26 -21.91 -33.51
C SER A 224 31.80 -21.67 -32.08
N LEU A 225 30.52 -21.30 -31.94
CA LEU A 225 29.87 -20.98 -30.68
C LEU A 225 29.17 -22.20 -30.08
N LYS A 226 28.96 -22.18 -28.77
CA LYS A 226 28.09 -23.12 -28.05
C LYS A 226 27.17 -22.31 -27.13
N ALA A 227 25.86 -22.40 -27.31
CA ALA A 227 24.91 -21.84 -26.36
C ALA A 227 24.36 -22.96 -25.47
N ALA A 228 24.30 -22.71 -24.17
CA ALA A 228 23.86 -23.70 -23.20
C ALA A 228 22.71 -23.19 -22.32
N GLY A 229 21.87 -24.12 -21.87
CA GLY A 229 20.74 -23.84 -20.99
C GLY A 229 20.24 -25.09 -20.28
N ARG A 230 19.36 -24.94 -19.30
CA ARG A 230 18.82 -26.05 -18.51
C ARG A 230 17.30 -26.12 -18.63
N ALA A 231 16.77 -27.29 -18.99
CA ALA A 231 15.34 -27.56 -18.97
C ALA A 231 14.81 -27.60 -17.52
N PHE A 232 13.65 -26.99 -17.29
CA PHE A 232 13.00 -26.99 -15.98
C PHE A 232 12.40 -28.36 -15.65
N ASN A 233 11.77 -29.04 -16.61
CA ASN A 233 11.05 -30.30 -16.41
C ASN A 233 11.98 -31.48 -16.14
N SER A 234 13.06 -31.63 -16.91
CA SER A 234 14.05 -32.71 -16.70
C SER A 234 15.22 -32.31 -15.79
N GLY A 235 15.52 -31.02 -15.66
CA GLY A 235 16.73 -30.54 -15.01
C GLY A 235 18.00 -30.74 -15.86
N SER A 236 17.90 -31.32 -17.06
CA SER A 236 19.04 -31.59 -17.94
C SER A 236 19.70 -30.31 -18.45
N LEU A 237 21.04 -30.27 -18.41
CA LEU A 237 21.81 -29.29 -19.18
C LEU A 237 21.76 -29.68 -20.65
N MET A 238 21.56 -28.69 -21.52
CA MET A 238 21.48 -28.84 -22.97
C MET A 238 22.38 -27.81 -23.65
N ALA A 239 22.92 -28.14 -24.82
CA ALA A 239 23.67 -27.20 -25.63
C ALA A 239 23.40 -27.36 -27.14
N MET A 240 23.35 -26.23 -27.84
CA MET A 240 23.36 -26.14 -29.30
C MET A 240 24.64 -25.47 -29.78
N ARG A 241 25.09 -25.81 -30.99
CA ARG A 241 26.18 -25.11 -31.68
C ARG A 241 25.63 -23.98 -32.54
N GLY A 242 26.49 -23.05 -32.91
CA GLY A 242 26.14 -21.97 -33.82
C GLY A 242 27.36 -21.18 -34.29
N SER A 243 27.08 -20.11 -35.02
CA SER A 243 28.07 -19.17 -35.55
C SER A 243 27.60 -17.72 -35.42
N LEU A 244 28.55 -16.77 -35.37
CA LEU A 244 28.23 -15.35 -35.29
C LEU A 244 27.50 -14.88 -36.56
N TYR A 245 26.43 -14.11 -36.38
CA TYR A 245 25.74 -13.49 -37.50
C TYR A 245 26.40 -12.14 -37.82
N GLN A 246 27.00 -12.04 -39.02
CA GLN A 246 27.65 -10.82 -39.48
C GLN A 246 27.07 -10.38 -40.83
N LYS A 247 26.24 -9.33 -40.83
CA LYS A 247 25.68 -8.76 -42.07
C LYS A 247 26.62 -7.74 -42.71
N ARG A 248 27.47 -7.07 -41.92
CA ARG A 248 28.53 -6.16 -42.38
C ARG A 248 29.78 -6.24 -41.48
N PRO A 249 31.00 -5.93 -42.00
CA PRO A 249 32.24 -6.00 -41.22
C PRO A 249 32.33 -5.10 -39.97
N LEU A 250 31.50 -4.06 -39.89
CA LEU A 250 31.55 -2.99 -38.86
C LEU A 250 30.38 -3.03 -37.86
N GLU A 251 29.49 -4.02 -37.94
CA GLU A 251 28.36 -4.16 -37.00
C GLU A 251 28.80 -4.81 -35.68
N HIS A 252 28.11 -4.50 -34.58
CA HIS A 252 28.38 -5.12 -33.29
C HIS A 252 27.96 -6.60 -33.29
N LEU A 253 28.93 -7.50 -33.08
CA LEU A 253 28.77 -8.96 -33.04
C LEU A 253 28.04 -9.43 -31.76
N ASN A 254 26.81 -8.97 -31.56
CA ASN A 254 25.92 -9.31 -30.45
C ASN A 254 24.81 -10.31 -30.87
N THR A 255 24.88 -10.84 -32.09
CA THR A 255 23.89 -11.75 -32.69
C THR A 255 24.57 -12.99 -33.24
N TRP A 256 23.91 -14.14 -33.08
CA TRP A 256 24.38 -15.43 -33.59
C TRP A 256 23.21 -16.27 -34.13
N VAL A 257 23.53 -17.29 -34.92
CA VAL A 257 22.58 -18.24 -35.52
C VAL A 257 22.93 -19.65 -35.07
N SER A 258 21.91 -20.44 -34.75
CA SER A 258 22.04 -21.84 -34.36
C SER A 258 22.26 -22.74 -35.59
N ASP A 259 23.15 -23.73 -35.44
CA ASP A 259 23.35 -24.79 -36.44
C ASP A 259 22.18 -25.80 -36.43
N SER A 260 21.36 -25.81 -35.37
CA SER A 260 20.12 -26.58 -35.27
C SER A 260 18.88 -25.72 -35.54
N GLN A 261 17.84 -26.33 -36.09
CA GLN A 261 16.50 -25.74 -36.24
C GLN A 261 15.70 -25.72 -34.92
N ASP A 262 16.23 -26.25 -33.82
CA ASP A 262 15.57 -26.28 -32.51
C ASP A 262 15.32 -24.87 -31.95
N ILE A 263 14.05 -24.45 -31.92
CA ILE A 263 13.63 -23.20 -31.27
C ILE A 263 13.26 -23.49 -29.82
N SER A 264 14.07 -23.02 -28.87
CA SER A 264 13.71 -23.10 -27.45
C SER A 264 14.08 -21.85 -26.67
N LYS A 265 13.08 -21.28 -26.00
CA LYS A 265 13.27 -20.17 -25.05
C LYS A 265 14.03 -20.60 -23.79
N ALA A 266 14.22 -21.91 -23.56
CA ALA A 266 15.01 -22.44 -22.45
C ALA A 266 16.50 -22.00 -22.49
N VAL A 267 17.04 -21.61 -23.65
CA VAL A 267 18.41 -21.08 -23.76
C VAL A 267 18.55 -19.62 -23.30
N LEU A 268 17.45 -18.86 -23.22
CA LEU A 268 17.47 -17.45 -22.81
C LEU A 268 17.92 -17.31 -21.36
N GLY A 269 18.76 -16.32 -21.06
CA GLY A 269 19.45 -16.18 -19.79
C GLY A 269 20.59 -17.18 -19.55
N GLY A 270 20.77 -18.17 -20.42
CA GLY A 270 21.89 -19.12 -20.39
C GLY A 270 23.14 -18.59 -21.11
N PRO A 271 24.32 -19.15 -20.84
CA PRO A 271 25.58 -18.66 -21.39
C PRO A 271 25.75 -18.97 -22.88
N LEU A 272 26.43 -18.04 -23.56
CA LEU A 272 27.05 -18.26 -24.86
C LEU A 272 28.56 -18.43 -24.65
N LEU A 273 29.14 -19.51 -25.17
CA LEU A 273 30.54 -19.87 -25.05
C LEU A 273 31.25 -19.82 -26.41
N GLY A 274 32.52 -19.42 -26.39
CA GLY A 274 33.40 -19.46 -27.55
C GLY A 274 33.99 -20.85 -27.82
N CYS A 275 34.82 -20.92 -28.86
CA CYS A 275 35.51 -22.16 -29.27
C CYS A 275 36.43 -22.74 -28.16
N ASP A 276 36.95 -21.86 -27.29
CA ASP A 276 37.81 -22.15 -26.14
C ASP A 276 37.05 -22.42 -24.82
N ASN A 277 35.72 -22.58 -24.89
CA ASN A 277 34.79 -22.69 -23.76
C ASN A 277 34.80 -21.48 -22.79
N LYS A 278 35.39 -20.32 -23.12
CA LYS A 278 35.17 -19.11 -22.32
C LYS A 278 33.76 -18.58 -22.56
N ILE A 279 33.11 -18.10 -21.50
CA ILE A 279 31.79 -17.46 -21.61
C ILE A 279 31.97 -16.08 -22.25
N LEU A 280 31.34 -15.89 -23.41
CA LEU A 280 31.33 -14.65 -24.19
C LEU A 280 30.24 -13.70 -23.71
N GLY A 281 29.15 -14.25 -23.18
CA GLY A 281 28.01 -13.48 -22.70
C GLY A 281 26.81 -14.35 -22.31
N ILE A 282 25.64 -13.72 -22.20
CA ILE A 282 24.36 -14.39 -21.89
C ILE A 282 23.33 -14.15 -22.99
N ASN A 283 22.58 -15.18 -23.36
CA ASN A 283 21.53 -15.08 -24.40
C ASN A 283 20.35 -14.25 -23.89
N LEU A 284 19.82 -13.35 -24.71
CA LEU A 284 18.80 -12.37 -24.33
C LEU A 284 17.46 -12.60 -25.04
N ASP A 285 17.49 -12.76 -26.37
CA ASP A 285 16.30 -12.72 -27.20
C ASP A 285 16.43 -13.67 -28.41
N ILE A 286 15.29 -14.06 -29.00
CA ILE A 286 15.19 -14.81 -30.26
C ILE A 286 14.23 -14.05 -31.17
N TYR A 287 14.71 -13.56 -32.32
CA TYR A 287 13.87 -12.86 -33.29
C TYR A 287 13.87 -13.55 -34.65
N ASP A 288 12.69 -13.58 -35.29
CA ASP A 288 12.54 -13.94 -36.69
C ASP A 288 12.63 -12.67 -37.55
N PRO A 289 13.62 -12.56 -38.45
CA PRO A 289 13.74 -11.45 -39.40
C PRO A 289 12.80 -11.54 -40.62
N GLY A 290 12.05 -12.64 -40.78
CA GLY A 290 11.25 -12.94 -41.97
C GLY A 290 12.03 -13.65 -43.09
N ASP A 291 13.27 -14.09 -42.83
CA ASP A 291 14.11 -14.86 -43.76
C ASP A 291 14.28 -16.35 -43.36
N ALA A 292 13.44 -16.82 -42.42
CA ALA A 292 13.43 -18.16 -41.82
C ALA A 292 14.71 -18.56 -41.04
N ILE A 293 15.72 -17.68 -40.96
CA ILE A 293 16.90 -17.89 -40.11
C ILE A 293 16.72 -17.12 -38.81
N LEU A 294 16.31 -17.84 -37.75
CA LEU A 294 16.14 -17.30 -36.41
C LEU A 294 17.47 -16.81 -35.83
N ARG A 295 17.44 -15.60 -35.26
CA ARG A 295 18.61 -14.90 -34.75
C ARG A 295 18.52 -14.74 -33.24
N TYR A 296 19.55 -15.22 -32.56
CA TYR A 296 19.68 -15.12 -31.11
C TYR A 296 20.55 -13.91 -30.78
N THR A 297 20.07 -13.01 -29.92
CA THR A 297 20.90 -11.92 -29.38
C THR A 297 21.53 -12.32 -28.05
N PHE A 298 22.71 -11.77 -27.75
CA PHE A 298 23.38 -11.99 -26.48
C PHE A 298 24.01 -10.70 -25.93
N LEU A 299 24.23 -10.67 -24.62
CA LEU A 299 24.90 -9.58 -23.92
C LEU A 299 26.37 -9.95 -23.65
N PRO A 300 27.36 -9.25 -24.25
CA PRO A 300 28.77 -9.49 -23.96
C PRO A 300 29.13 -9.32 -22.49
N MET A 301 30.08 -10.13 -21.99
CA MET A 301 30.48 -10.16 -20.58
C MET A 301 30.91 -8.80 -20.02
N ASP A 302 31.58 -7.95 -20.81
CA ASP A 302 32.00 -6.62 -20.33
C ASP A 302 30.81 -5.69 -20.09
N LEU A 303 29.75 -5.79 -20.90
CA LEU A 303 28.52 -5.02 -20.75
C LEU A 303 27.63 -5.58 -19.64
N LEU A 304 27.58 -6.90 -19.45
CA LEU A 304 26.99 -7.51 -18.26
C LEU A 304 27.67 -7.01 -16.97
N CYS A 305 29.00 -6.98 -16.94
CA CYS A 305 29.77 -6.44 -15.81
C CYS A 305 29.46 -4.96 -15.52
N LYS A 306 29.27 -4.14 -16.57
CA LYS A 306 28.86 -2.73 -16.44
C LYS A 306 27.45 -2.62 -15.85
N ARG A 307 26.48 -3.42 -16.34
CA ARG A 307 25.10 -3.44 -15.82
C ARG A 307 25.02 -3.90 -14.37
N LEU A 308 25.69 -4.99 -13.99
CA LEU A 308 25.67 -5.49 -12.61
C LEU A 308 26.36 -4.54 -11.61
N LYS A 309 27.24 -3.64 -12.08
CA LYS A 309 27.75 -2.48 -11.31
C LYS A 309 26.74 -1.34 -11.24
N HIS A 310 26.06 -1.01 -12.35
CA HIS A 310 25.00 0.01 -12.41
C HIS A 310 23.80 -0.33 -11.51
N PHE A 311 23.34 -1.58 -11.54
CA PHE A 311 22.33 -2.18 -10.65
C PHE A 311 22.77 -2.22 -9.17
N GLN A 312 24.01 -1.80 -8.86
CA GLN A 312 24.61 -1.78 -7.52
C GLN A 312 24.74 -3.16 -6.84
N ILE A 313 24.72 -4.26 -7.62
CA ILE A 313 24.83 -5.63 -7.09
C ILE A 313 26.28 -5.96 -6.72
N LEU A 314 27.22 -5.67 -7.63
CA LEU A 314 28.65 -5.93 -7.42
C LEU A 314 29.32 -4.88 -6.53
N ASN A 315 28.96 -3.61 -6.73
CA ASN A 315 29.47 -2.45 -5.99
C ASN A 315 28.31 -1.72 -5.29
N PRO A 316 27.69 -2.28 -4.25
CA PRO A 316 26.62 -1.61 -3.52
C PRO A 316 27.14 -0.35 -2.85
N LYS A 317 26.57 0.81 -3.21
CA LYS A 317 26.72 2.03 -2.40
C LYS A 317 25.98 1.82 -1.08
N LYS A 318 26.28 2.67 -0.07
CA LYS A 318 25.57 2.68 1.20
C LYS A 318 24.09 3.03 0.95
N LEU A 319 23.22 2.03 1.00
CA LEU A 319 21.77 2.17 0.85
C LEU A 319 21.22 3.06 1.96
N ASP A 320 20.73 4.25 1.58
CA ASP A 320 19.83 5.04 2.43
C ASP A 320 18.38 4.77 2.01
N PHE A 321 17.61 4.18 2.91
CA PHE A 321 16.20 3.89 2.69
C PHE A 321 15.30 5.13 2.75
N ARG A 322 15.79 6.28 3.23
CA ARG A 322 15.05 7.56 3.16
C ARG A 322 14.98 8.12 1.73
N GLY A 323 15.89 7.68 0.85
CA GLY A 323 15.97 8.08 -0.55
C GLY A 323 16.22 6.89 -1.47
N TYR A 324 15.51 5.77 -1.25
CA TYR A 324 15.63 4.60 -2.13
C TYR A 324 15.11 4.94 -3.53
N THR A 325 16.05 5.17 -4.44
CA THR A 325 15.81 5.46 -5.85
C THR A 325 16.60 4.46 -6.69
N LEU A 326 15.97 3.88 -7.70
CA LEU A 326 16.66 3.00 -8.64
C LEU A 326 17.69 3.79 -9.47
N PRO A 327 18.77 3.14 -9.94
CA PRO A 327 19.62 3.71 -10.98
C PRO A 327 18.78 4.07 -12.21
N LYS A 328 19.19 5.10 -12.97
CA LYS A 328 18.51 5.49 -14.21
C LYS A 328 18.36 4.27 -15.14
N ASP A 329 17.20 4.13 -15.77
CA ASP A 329 16.87 3.07 -16.72
C ASP A 329 16.84 1.64 -16.11
N VAL A 330 16.94 1.51 -14.78
CA VAL A 330 16.70 0.25 -14.04
C VAL A 330 15.30 0.27 -13.45
N LEU A 331 14.56 -0.82 -13.67
CA LEU A 331 13.20 -1.04 -13.22
C LEU A 331 13.14 -2.14 -12.16
N SER A 332 11.98 -2.27 -11.53
CA SER A 332 11.73 -3.22 -10.44
C SER A 332 10.33 -3.81 -10.60
N VAL A 333 10.22 -5.12 -10.57
CA VAL A 333 8.92 -5.80 -10.62
C VAL A 333 8.21 -5.63 -9.28
N VAL A 334 6.90 -5.37 -9.30
CA VAL A 334 6.06 -5.47 -8.09
C VAL A 334 5.78 -6.96 -7.86
N PRO A 335 6.12 -7.55 -6.69
CA PRO A 335 5.88 -8.96 -6.43
C PRO A 335 4.44 -9.42 -6.63
N SER A 336 4.27 -10.72 -6.82
CA SER A 336 2.94 -11.31 -7.05
C SER A 336 2.05 -11.17 -5.80
N GLY A 337 0.77 -10.83 -5.98
CA GLY A 337 -0.17 -10.53 -4.90
C GLY A 337 0.07 -9.20 -4.14
N PHE A 338 1.21 -8.51 -4.31
CA PHE A 338 1.49 -7.24 -3.62
C PHE A 338 0.92 -5.98 -4.31
N MET A 339 0.23 -6.13 -5.45
CA MET A 339 -0.29 -5.02 -6.25
C MET A 339 -1.21 -4.08 -5.46
N GLN A 340 -2.13 -4.61 -4.65
CA GLN A 340 -3.02 -3.81 -3.81
C GLN A 340 -2.23 -2.97 -2.78
N THR A 341 -1.18 -3.55 -2.19
CA THR A 341 -0.28 -2.86 -1.25
C THR A 341 0.46 -1.72 -1.93
N ILE A 342 1.00 -1.94 -3.14
CA ILE A 342 1.65 -0.88 -3.92
C ILE A 342 0.69 0.25 -4.28
N CYS A 343 -0.53 -0.06 -4.74
CA CYS A 343 -1.54 0.96 -5.05
C CYS A 343 -1.88 1.81 -3.81
N ARG A 344 -1.98 1.18 -2.63
CA ARG A 344 -2.18 1.85 -1.35
C ARG A 344 -0.97 2.68 -0.88
N LEU A 345 0.26 2.30 -1.24
CA LEU A 345 1.45 3.12 -0.97
C LEU A 345 1.51 4.33 -1.92
N LYS A 346 1.27 4.13 -3.23
CA LYS A 346 1.13 5.18 -4.26
C LYS A 346 0.09 6.22 -3.82
N SER A 347 -1.13 5.80 -3.43
CA SER A 347 -2.21 6.71 -3.02
C SER A 347 -1.91 7.53 -1.76
N HIS A 348 -1.04 7.03 -0.89
CA HIS A 348 -0.67 7.67 0.37
C HIS A 348 0.62 8.50 0.30
N GLY A 349 1.22 8.64 -0.89
CA GLY A 349 2.44 9.44 -1.09
C GLY A 349 3.71 8.84 -0.47
N TYR A 350 3.68 7.56 -0.10
CA TYR A 350 4.82 6.88 0.52
C TYR A 350 5.85 6.40 -0.52
N PRO A 351 7.15 6.33 -0.15
CA PRO A 351 8.17 5.74 -1.02
C PRO A 351 7.85 4.27 -1.30
N ILE A 352 8.10 3.82 -2.53
CA ILE A 352 7.92 2.43 -2.93
C ILE A 352 9.13 1.62 -2.44
N PRO A 353 8.96 0.61 -1.58
CA PRO A 353 10.07 -0.21 -1.10
C PRO A 353 10.59 -1.16 -2.18
N PRO A 354 11.84 -1.66 -2.06
CA PRO A 354 12.36 -2.73 -2.91
C PRO A 354 11.48 -4.00 -2.84
N PRO A 355 11.43 -4.85 -3.89
CA PRO A 355 10.61 -6.07 -3.92
C PRO A 355 10.87 -6.99 -2.72
N LEU A 356 12.16 -7.30 -2.49
CA LEU A 356 12.60 -8.13 -1.37
C LEU A 356 12.20 -7.57 0.01
N VAL A 357 12.01 -6.25 0.13
CA VAL A 357 11.54 -5.65 1.39
C VAL A 357 10.05 -5.92 1.59
N LEU A 358 9.24 -6.00 0.54
CA LEU A 358 7.84 -6.45 0.63
C LEU A 358 7.77 -7.95 0.96
N GLU A 359 8.54 -8.76 0.23
CA GLU A 359 8.51 -10.22 0.31
C GLU A 359 9.03 -10.75 1.66
N PHE A 360 9.98 -10.05 2.30
CA PHE A 360 10.40 -10.32 3.68
C PHE A 360 9.57 -9.58 4.76
N ASN A 361 8.31 -9.22 4.47
CA ASN A 361 7.36 -8.59 5.39
C ASN A 361 7.86 -7.26 6.03
N GLY A 362 8.61 -6.47 5.26
CA GLY A 362 9.18 -5.20 5.71
C GLY A 362 8.14 -4.16 6.08
N GLN A 363 8.26 -3.61 7.29
CA GLN A 363 7.30 -2.68 7.85
C GLN A 363 7.62 -1.21 7.48
N LEU A 364 6.64 -0.49 6.95
CA LEU A 364 6.70 0.97 6.86
C LEU A 364 6.54 1.56 8.26
N LEU A 365 7.51 2.37 8.70
CA LEU A 365 7.53 3.01 10.02
C LEU A 365 7.18 4.50 9.95
N ASN A 366 6.59 5.03 11.02
CA ASN A 366 6.25 6.45 11.16
C ASN A 366 5.31 6.96 10.04
N HIS A 367 4.27 6.19 9.75
CA HIS A 367 3.23 6.52 8.77
C HIS A 367 2.02 7.20 9.42
N PHE A 368 1.25 8.00 8.68
CA PHE A 368 0.09 8.74 9.19
C PHE A 368 -1.08 7.87 9.65
N GLU A 369 -1.15 6.61 9.21
CA GLU A 369 -2.11 5.60 9.68
C GLU A 369 -1.75 5.01 11.06
N GLU A 370 -0.65 5.44 11.69
CA GLU A 370 -0.22 4.86 12.96
C GLU A 370 -1.03 5.45 14.13
N CYS A 371 -1.96 4.65 14.66
CA CYS A 371 -2.70 4.98 15.86
C CYS A 371 -1.80 5.12 17.09
N PHE A 372 -2.28 5.84 18.11
CA PHE A 372 -1.58 6.00 19.39
C PHE A 372 -2.52 5.98 20.58
N GLY A 373 -2.01 5.58 21.75
CA GLY A 373 -2.77 5.55 22.99
C GLY A 373 -4.01 4.65 22.93
N GLU A 374 -5.07 5.05 23.61
CA GLU A 374 -6.35 4.32 23.66
C GLU A 374 -7.33 4.82 22.58
N LEU A 375 -7.99 3.89 21.90
CA LEU A 375 -8.93 4.17 20.81
C LEU A 375 -10.38 4.23 21.30
N LEU A 376 -11.09 5.30 20.98
CA LEU A 376 -12.54 5.42 21.20
C LEU A 376 -13.28 5.48 19.86
N PRO A 377 -14.03 4.43 19.47
CA PRO A 377 -14.87 4.45 18.29
C PRO A 377 -16.12 5.33 18.51
N TRP A 378 -16.64 5.92 17.43
CA TRP A 378 -17.89 6.67 17.49
C TRP A 378 -19.08 5.73 17.78
N LYS A 379 -20.04 6.19 18.60
CA LYS A 379 -21.20 5.39 19.02
C LYS A 379 -22.00 4.91 17.81
N GLY A 380 -22.06 3.59 17.63
CA GLY A 380 -22.75 2.94 16.50
C GLY A 380 -21.84 2.56 15.32
N TYR A 381 -20.54 2.88 15.34
CA TYR A 381 -19.62 2.38 14.30
C TYR A 381 -19.26 0.90 14.48
N PRO A 382 -19.00 0.18 13.37
CA PRO A 382 -18.72 -1.25 13.34
C PRO A 382 -17.29 -1.65 13.77
N TYR A 383 -16.66 -0.94 14.72
CA TYR A 383 -15.30 -1.23 15.17
C TYR A 383 -15.31 -2.05 16.47
N ARG A 384 -14.85 -3.30 16.39
CA ARG A 384 -14.84 -4.23 17.53
C ARG A 384 -13.58 -4.06 18.40
N HIS A 385 -13.80 -3.89 19.70
CA HIS A 385 -12.82 -3.96 20.79
C HIS A 385 -11.65 -2.95 20.74
N THR A 386 -11.64 -2.04 21.72
CA THR A 386 -10.41 -1.63 22.39
C THR A 386 -9.61 -2.89 22.80
N PRO A 387 -8.27 -2.86 22.75
CA PRO A 387 -7.46 -3.82 23.50
C PRO A 387 -7.93 -3.84 24.96
N GLY A 388 -8.02 -5.03 25.57
CA GLY A 388 -8.77 -5.26 26.80
C GLY A 388 -8.55 -4.18 27.87
N GLY A 389 -9.59 -3.38 28.12
CA GLY A 389 -9.50 -2.22 28.99
C GLY A 389 -9.26 -2.64 30.44
N SER A 390 -8.11 -2.24 30.99
CA SER A 390 -7.99 -2.01 32.43
C SER A 390 -8.97 -0.90 32.85
N GLU A 391 -9.45 -0.92 34.09
CA GLU A 391 -10.32 0.13 34.62
C GLU A 391 -9.65 1.52 34.61
N GLU A 392 -8.31 1.55 34.55
CA GLU A 392 -7.45 2.74 34.46
C GLU A 392 -7.42 3.44 33.07
N GLY A 393 -8.27 3.06 32.11
CA GLY A 393 -8.31 3.61 30.75
C GLY A 393 -8.24 5.14 30.68
N VAL A 394 -7.52 5.69 29.70
CA VAL A 394 -7.33 7.13 29.48
C VAL A 394 -8.67 7.85 29.32
N TRP A 395 -9.65 7.21 28.66
CA TRP A 395 -10.99 7.77 28.51
C TRP A 395 -11.81 7.77 29.82
N ASN A 396 -11.47 6.92 30.79
CA ASN A 396 -12.09 6.92 32.13
C ASN A 396 -11.54 8.04 33.03
N GLN A 397 -10.40 8.63 32.67
CA GLN A 397 -9.77 9.75 33.40
C GLN A 397 -10.39 11.12 33.04
N LEU A 398 -11.34 11.15 32.10
CA LEU A 398 -12.02 12.35 31.61
C LEU A 398 -13.53 12.28 31.93
N PRO A 399 -14.19 13.41 32.28
CA PRO A 399 -15.65 13.48 32.37
C PRO A 399 -16.32 13.09 31.05
N LYS A 400 -17.51 12.47 31.11
CA LYS A 400 -18.24 11.97 29.92
C LYS A 400 -18.64 13.10 28.97
N GLU A 401 -18.84 14.28 29.54
CA GLU A 401 -19.14 15.55 28.90
C GLU A 401 -17.91 15.99 28.07
N VAL A 402 -16.72 16.02 28.69
CA VAL A 402 -15.44 16.31 28.03
C VAL A 402 -15.18 15.32 26.89
N VAL A 403 -15.36 14.01 27.11
CA VAL A 403 -15.20 13.01 26.03
C VAL A 403 -16.19 13.24 24.89
N THR A 404 -17.43 13.63 25.19
CA THR A 404 -18.46 13.96 24.20
C THR A 404 -18.08 15.21 23.38
N ASP A 405 -17.65 16.29 24.03
CA ASP A 405 -17.28 17.53 23.34
C ASP A 405 -15.99 17.39 22.55
N VAL A 406 -14.97 16.73 23.11
CA VAL A 406 -13.74 16.34 22.40
C VAL A 406 -14.09 15.55 21.13
N SER A 407 -15.04 14.60 21.20
CA SER A 407 -15.50 13.85 20.03
C SER A 407 -16.20 14.72 18.96
N ARG A 408 -16.76 15.87 19.34
CA ARG A 408 -17.47 16.80 18.43
C ARG A 408 -16.62 17.96 17.92
N ARG A 409 -15.36 18.07 18.38
CA ARG A 409 -14.47 19.20 18.05
C ARG A 409 -13.11 18.81 17.50
N VAL A 410 -12.63 17.60 17.80
CA VAL A 410 -11.42 17.07 17.16
C VAL A 410 -11.78 16.47 15.80
N VAL A 411 -11.03 16.85 14.75
CA VAL A 411 -11.22 16.41 13.36
C VAL A 411 -9.95 15.74 12.83
N SER A 412 -10.08 14.91 11.80
CA SER A 412 -8.93 14.50 10.97
C SER A 412 -8.86 15.38 9.72
N LEU A 413 -7.64 15.72 9.29
CA LEU A 413 -7.39 16.38 8.00
C LEU A 413 -6.40 15.56 7.18
N ALA A 414 -6.50 15.70 5.86
CA ALA A 414 -5.50 15.23 4.91
C ALA A 414 -5.37 16.21 3.75
N SER A 415 -4.16 16.35 3.22
CA SER A 415 -3.88 17.15 2.02
C SER A 415 -3.49 16.27 0.85
N PHE A 416 -3.91 16.63 -0.36
CA PHE A 416 -3.73 15.83 -1.57
C PHE A 416 -3.27 16.68 -2.76
N ASN A 417 -2.24 16.19 -3.45
CA ASN A 417 -1.89 16.61 -4.79
C ASN A 417 -2.59 15.64 -5.77
N GLY A 418 -3.65 16.12 -6.43
CA GLY A 418 -4.56 15.27 -7.20
C GLY A 418 -5.15 14.14 -6.35
N TYR A 419 -4.80 12.89 -6.65
CA TYR A 419 -5.22 11.71 -5.87
C TYR A 419 -4.18 11.21 -4.86
N VAL A 420 -2.98 11.78 -4.83
CA VAL A 420 -1.88 11.37 -3.95
C VAL A 420 -1.92 12.21 -2.68
N ARG A 421 -2.07 11.55 -1.52
CA ARG A 421 -2.01 12.26 -0.24
C ARG A 421 -0.58 12.74 0.05
N SER A 422 -0.43 14.02 0.38
CA SER A 422 0.82 14.62 0.84
C SER A 422 0.97 14.48 2.36
N PHE A 423 -0.01 14.94 3.13
CA PHE A 423 0.01 14.90 4.60
C PHE A 423 -1.31 14.38 5.19
N ALA A 424 -1.27 13.92 6.45
CA ALA A 424 -2.46 13.64 7.24
C ALA A 424 -2.22 13.89 8.73
N CYS A 425 -3.20 14.47 9.41
CA CYS A 425 -3.05 14.97 10.78
C CYS A 425 -4.41 15.11 11.50
N THR A 426 -4.34 15.60 12.73
CA THR A 426 -5.51 16.00 13.53
C THR A 426 -5.66 17.53 13.48
N GLY A 427 -6.85 18.04 13.72
CA GLY A 427 -7.09 19.45 14.04
C GLY A 427 -8.16 19.64 15.12
N LEU A 428 -8.24 20.85 15.65
CA LEU A 428 -9.24 21.29 16.62
C LEU A 428 -10.17 22.32 15.97
N LEU A 429 -11.47 22.06 15.96
CA LEU A 429 -12.48 23.07 15.65
C LEU A 429 -12.48 24.15 16.75
N ILE A 430 -12.22 25.39 16.37
CA ILE A 430 -12.20 26.57 17.23
C ILE A 430 -13.15 27.65 16.72
N LYS A 431 -13.59 28.53 17.61
CA LYS A 431 -14.23 29.80 17.29
C LYS A 431 -13.14 30.85 17.07
N TRP A 432 -13.06 31.41 15.87
CA TRP A 432 -12.14 32.50 15.56
C TRP A 432 -12.90 33.80 15.32
N HIS A 433 -12.29 34.91 15.74
CA HIS A 433 -12.88 36.24 15.68
C HIS A 433 -12.61 36.88 14.32
N GLY A 434 -13.61 36.87 13.43
CA GLY A 434 -13.59 37.69 12.21
C GLY A 434 -14.20 39.07 12.48
N SER A 435 -13.97 40.02 11.57
CA SER A 435 -14.38 41.44 11.69
C SER A 435 -15.89 41.68 11.90
N LYS A 436 -16.75 40.69 11.63
CA LYS A 436 -18.22 40.80 11.77
C LYS A 436 -18.89 39.63 12.51
N ALA A 437 -18.19 38.52 12.81
CA ALA A 437 -18.74 37.38 13.54
C ALA A 437 -17.66 36.40 14.07
N LYS A 438 -18.01 35.66 15.14
CA LYS A 438 -17.33 34.41 15.48
C LYS A 438 -17.71 33.35 14.45
N HIS A 439 -16.74 32.86 13.67
CA HIS A 439 -16.93 31.77 12.72
C HIS A 439 -16.12 30.54 13.16
N THR A 440 -16.55 29.36 12.71
CA THR A 440 -15.86 28.10 13.05
C THR A 440 -14.77 27.80 12.03
N VAL A 441 -13.55 27.62 12.51
CA VAL A 441 -12.38 27.21 11.72
C VAL A 441 -11.65 26.07 12.44
N ILE A 442 -10.68 25.47 11.77
CA ILE A 442 -9.89 24.35 12.29
C ILE A 442 -8.45 24.81 12.50
N LEU A 443 -8.00 24.77 13.74
CA LEU A 443 -6.60 24.89 14.12
C LEU A 443 -5.88 23.55 13.86
N THR A 444 -4.78 23.59 13.13
CA THR A 444 -3.92 22.42 12.86
C THR A 444 -2.48 22.84 12.56
N SER A 445 -1.64 21.88 12.17
CA SER A 445 -0.23 22.07 11.84
C SER A 445 -0.04 22.61 10.42
N ALA A 446 0.84 23.59 10.22
CA ALA A 446 1.18 24.09 8.86
C ALA A 446 1.82 23.02 7.97
N SER A 447 2.42 21.98 8.56
CA SER A 447 2.84 20.75 7.87
C SER A 447 1.78 20.11 6.97
N LEU A 448 0.49 20.41 7.17
CA LEU A 448 -0.60 20.01 6.27
C LEU A 448 -0.44 20.59 4.85
N VAL A 449 0.15 21.79 4.73
CA VAL A 449 0.24 22.57 3.47
C VAL A 449 1.68 22.93 3.05
N ARG A 450 2.70 22.54 3.83
CA ARG A 450 4.13 22.70 3.45
C ARG A 450 4.47 21.91 2.18
N GLY A 451 5.38 22.44 1.36
CA GLY A 451 5.82 21.82 0.11
C GLY A 451 6.70 20.58 0.32
N ARG A 452 6.58 19.60 -0.58
CA ARG A 452 7.29 18.30 -0.47
C ARG A 452 8.80 18.38 -0.78
N CYS A 453 9.23 19.42 -1.50
CA CYS A 453 10.63 19.62 -1.92
C CYS A 453 11.32 20.79 -1.22
N ASN A 454 10.55 21.69 -0.63
CA ASN A 454 11.00 22.76 0.25
C ASN A 454 9.94 22.89 1.34
N GLU A 455 10.28 22.55 2.59
CA GLU A 455 9.33 22.63 3.69
C GLU A 455 9.04 24.10 4.06
N ASP A 456 9.88 25.06 3.70
CA ASP A 456 9.77 26.47 4.10
C ASP A 456 8.86 27.31 3.18
N CYS A 457 8.17 26.67 2.24
CA CYS A 457 7.07 27.28 1.47
C CYS A 457 5.81 26.41 1.53
N ILE A 458 4.65 27.01 1.30
CA ILE A 458 3.39 26.26 1.11
C ILE A 458 3.26 25.78 -0.34
N ASP A 459 2.56 24.66 -0.55
CA ASP A 459 2.18 24.15 -1.87
C ASP A 459 0.70 24.45 -2.14
N ASN A 460 0.46 25.51 -2.92
CA ASN A 460 -0.88 25.98 -3.30
C ASN A 460 -1.64 25.01 -4.23
N SER A 461 -1.00 23.94 -4.74
CA SER A 461 -1.69 22.89 -5.50
C SER A 461 -2.40 21.88 -4.60
N LEU A 462 -2.14 21.90 -3.29
CA LEU A 462 -2.72 20.96 -2.34
C LEU A 462 -4.20 21.26 -2.05
N THR A 463 -5.03 20.26 -2.31
CA THR A 463 -6.43 20.23 -1.83
C THR A 463 -6.48 19.68 -0.40
N ILE A 464 -7.37 20.20 0.44
CA ILE A 464 -7.57 19.76 1.83
C ILE A 464 -8.92 19.04 1.96
N GLU A 465 -8.93 17.82 2.49
CA GLU A 465 -10.13 17.17 3.03
C GLU A 465 -10.14 17.25 4.57
N VAL A 466 -11.34 17.41 5.14
CA VAL A 466 -11.62 17.30 6.58
C VAL A 466 -12.63 16.20 6.83
N PHE A 467 -12.40 15.40 7.86
CA PHE A 467 -13.30 14.34 8.33
C PHE A 467 -13.67 14.47 9.81
N LEU A 468 -14.97 14.38 10.10
CA LEU A 468 -15.54 14.27 11.43
C LEU A 468 -16.61 13.16 11.47
N PRO A 469 -16.52 12.17 12.38
CA PRO A 469 -17.61 11.22 12.58
C PRO A 469 -18.92 11.90 13.07
N PRO A 470 -20.10 11.39 12.70
CA PRO A 470 -20.33 10.24 11.84
C PRO A 470 -20.40 10.65 10.35
N ASN A 471 -19.55 10.04 9.52
CA ASN A 471 -19.55 10.19 8.05
C ASN A 471 -19.50 11.63 7.47
N GLN A 472 -19.10 12.65 8.23
CA GLN A 472 -19.06 14.03 7.74
C GLN A 472 -17.72 14.32 7.05
N ARG A 473 -17.76 14.51 5.72
CA ARG A 473 -16.61 14.97 4.92
C ARG A 473 -16.91 16.31 4.26
N ALA A 474 -15.90 17.18 4.21
CA ALA A 474 -15.94 18.45 3.51
C ALA A 474 -14.53 18.82 3.01
N GLY A 475 -14.48 19.62 1.94
CA GLY A 475 -13.23 20.28 1.54
C GLY A 475 -12.90 21.44 2.48
N GLY A 476 -11.61 21.63 2.75
CA GLY A 476 -11.09 22.79 3.46
C GLY A 476 -10.67 23.93 2.52
N THR A 477 -10.56 25.14 3.07
CA THR A 477 -9.82 26.29 2.50
C THR A 477 -8.79 26.75 3.54
N LEU A 478 -7.56 27.05 3.14
CA LEU A 478 -6.55 27.62 4.03
C LEU A 478 -6.84 29.13 4.19
N GLU A 479 -7.16 29.57 5.41
CA GLU A 479 -7.47 30.98 5.72
C GLU A 479 -6.26 31.74 6.25
N PHE A 480 -5.38 31.07 7.00
CA PHE A 480 -4.18 31.66 7.59
C PHE A 480 -3.15 30.57 7.89
N TYR A 481 -1.87 30.93 7.86
CA TYR A 481 -0.78 30.08 8.33
C TYR A 481 0.37 30.91 8.89
N ASN A 482 1.15 30.30 9.78
CA ASN A 482 2.46 30.78 10.20
C ASN A 482 3.41 29.57 10.20
N LEU A 483 4.50 29.63 9.43
CA LEU A 483 5.39 28.48 9.26
C LEU A 483 6.30 28.25 10.47
N ASP A 484 6.75 29.33 11.13
CA ASP A 484 7.71 29.31 12.25
C ASP A 484 7.15 28.60 13.50
N TYR A 485 5.93 28.97 13.87
CA TYR A 485 5.13 28.29 14.89
C TYR A 485 4.38 27.07 14.35
N ASN A 486 4.50 26.79 13.04
CA ASN A 486 3.87 25.66 12.36
C ASN A 486 2.34 25.58 12.58
N ILE A 487 1.65 26.73 12.51
CA ILE A 487 0.19 26.88 12.66
C ILE A 487 -0.46 26.99 11.28
N ALA A 488 -1.58 26.29 11.06
CA ALA A 488 -2.52 26.57 9.98
C ALA A 488 -3.97 26.67 10.50
N ILE A 489 -4.74 27.54 9.86
CA ILE A 489 -6.18 27.74 10.08
C ILE A 489 -6.92 27.38 8.81
N VAL A 490 -7.86 26.45 8.90
CA VAL A 490 -8.63 25.91 7.76
C VAL A 490 -10.13 26.15 7.99
N SER A 491 -10.80 26.82 7.06
CA SER A 491 -12.27 26.91 7.06
C SER A 491 -12.90 25.69 6.37
N LEU A 492 -14.18 25.44 6.64
CA LEU A 492 -14.95 24.37 6.02
C LEU A 492 -15.77 24.91 4.85
N LYS A 493 -15.59 24.36 3.64
CA LYS A 493 -16.43 24.66 2.46
C LYS A 493 -17.88 24.17 2.61
N LYS A 494 -18.12 23.29 3.58
CA LYS A 494 -19.46 22.82 3.99
C LYS A 494 -19.46 22.59 5.50
N ASN A 495 -20.39 23.24 6.20
CA ASN A 495 -20.54 23.11 7.65
C ASN A 495 -20.84 21.66 8.08
N PHE A 496 -20.29 21.27 9.23
CA PHE A 496 -20.59 20.01 9.91
C PHE A 496 -21.71 20.20 10.94
N ASN A 497 -22.53 19.16 11.11
CA ASN A 497 -23.61 19.08 12.09
C ASN A 497 -23.08 18.61 13.45
N ALA A 498 -23.75 19.05 14.53
CA ALA A 498 -23.49 18.62 15.91
C ALA A 498 -22.04 18.81 16.42
N ILE A 499 -21.35 19.85 15.93
CA ILE A 499 -20.01 20.24 16.36
C ILE A 499 -19.99 20.97 17.72
N CYS A 500 -18.83 20.97 18.40
CA CYS A 500 -18.64 21.69 19.67
C CYS A 500 -17.33 22.53 19.68
N PRO A 501 -17.20 23.56 18.83
CA PRO A 501 -15.94 24.29 18.64
C PRO A 501 -15.46 25.00 19.91
N ASP A 502 -14.17 24.85 20.21
CA ASP A 502 -13.53 25.40 21.42
C ASP A 502 -13.36 26.93 21.30
N ASP A 503 -13.42 27.64 22.42
CA ASP A 503 -13.26 29.10 22.48
C ASP A 503 -11.91 29.45 23.10
N ILE A 504 -10.83 29.14 22.36
CA ILE A 504 -9.45 29.21 22.86
C ILE A 504 -9.01 30.63 23.29
N PHE A 505 -9.80 31.66 23.01
CA PHE A 505 -9.57 33.04 23.44
C PHE A 505 -10.07 33.31 24.89
N ILE A 506 -11.07 32.57 25.37
CA ILE A 506 -11.57 32.70 26.75
C ILE A 506 -10.52 32.15 27.73
N LYS A 507 -10.16 32.90 28.77
CA LYS A 507 -9.24 32.41 29.81
C LYS A 507 -9.90 31.30 30.63
N SER A 508 -9.49 30.05 30.37
CA SER A 508 -9.70 28.92 31.28
C SER A 508 -9.15 29.24 32.68
N ALA A 509 -9.69 28.60 33.72
CA ALA A 509 -9.13 28.66 35.07
C ALA A 509 -7.65 28.25 35.08
N GLN A 510 -6.91 28.77 36.06
CA GLN A 510 -5.46 28.66 36.12
C GLN A 510 -5.03 27.28 36.67
N ASN A 511 -5.09 26.28 35.80
CA ASN A 511 -4.89 24.87 36.15
C ASN A 511 -3.48 24.60 36.70
N THR A 512 -3.43 24.03 37.90
CA THR A 512 -2.20 23.56 38.56
C THR A 512 -1.87 22.10 38.26
N SER A 513 -2.77 21.39 37.58
CA SER A 513 -2.54 20.01 37.11
C SER A 513 -1.35 19.94 36.14
N LYS A 514 -0.43 19.02 36.39
CA LYS A 514 0.57 18.60 35.39
C LYS A 514 0.00 17.58 34.40
N LYS A 515 -1.06 16.86 34.79
CA LYS A 515 -1.64 15.76 34.01
C LYS A 515 -2.42 16.31 32.83
N VAL A 516 -2.07 15.80 31.65
CA VAL A 516 -2.60 16.20 30.35
C VAL A 516 -2.88 14.97 29.48
N VAL A 517 -3.77 15.13 28.50
CA VAL A 517 -4.11 14.10 27.52
C VAL A 517 -3.94 14.68 26.12
N ALA A 518 -3.11 14.04 25.30
CA ALA A 518 -2.97 14.37 23.90
C ALA A 518 -4.02 13.61 23.08
N ILE A 519 -4.85 14.33 22.32
CA ILE A 519 -5.95 13.78 21.53
C ILE A 519 -5.63 13.80 20.03
N GLY A 520 -5.97 12.72 19.33
CA GLY A 520 -5.85 12.58 17.88
C GLY A 520 -7.12 12.03 17.22
N ARG A 521 -7.17 12.08 15.89
CA ARG A 521 -7.99 11.18 15.06
C ARG A 521 -7.16 10.46 14.02
N ASP A 522 -7.46 9.19 13.77
CA ASP A 522 -6.76 8.42 12.76
C ASP A 522 -7.22 8.79 11.33
N ALA A 523 -6.29 8.80 10.37
CA ALA A 523 -6.56 9.26 9.01
C ALA A 523 -7.37 8.27 8.12
N LYS A 524 -7.59 7.04 8.58
CA LYS A 524 -8.24 5.95 7.82
C LYS A 524 -9.71 5.78 8.21
N PHE A 525 -10.03 5.87 9.50
CA PHE A 525 -11.38 5.66 10.05
C PHE A 525 -11.90 6.82 10.89
N GLY A 526 -11.05 7.78 11.27
CA GLY A 526 -11.39 8.87 12.18
C GLY A 526 -11.76 8.41 13.59
N LEU A 527 -11.29 7.24 14.04
CA LEU A 527 -11.33 6.85 15.45
C LEU A 527 -10.73 7.96 16.31
N LEU A 528 -11.31 8.24 17.46
CA LEU A 528 -10.73 9.17 18.42
C LEU A 528 -9.61 8.46 19.18
N MET A 529 -8.52 9.15 19.48
CA MET A 529 -7.31 8.56 20.06
C MET A 529 -6.81 9.41 21.23
N ALA A 530 -6.40 8.81 22.34
CA ALA A 530 -5.90 9.55 23.51
C ALA A 530 -4.68 8.91 24.18
N ALA A 531 -3.66 9.72 24.45
CA ALA A 531 -2.53 9.33 25.31
C ALA A 531 -2.39 10.31 26.48
N SER A 532 -2.56 9.80 27.71
CA SER A 532 -2.26 10.56 28.93
C SER A 532 -0.75 10.76 29.13
N GLY A 533 -0.41 11.74 29.95
CA GLY A 533 0.96 12.08 30.33
C GLY A 533 1.00 13.29 31.25
N GLU A 534 2.19 13.85 31.43
CA GLU A 534 2.44 15.07 32.21
C GLU A 534 3.30 16.07 31.44
N VAL A 535 3.09 17.37 31.69
CA VAL A 535 3.94 18.44 31.17
C VAL A 535 5.31 18.41 31.87
N LYS A 536 6.39 18.35 31.10
CA LYS A 536 7.77 18.35 31.61
C LYS A 536 8.22 19.75 31.99
N ARG A 537 9.05 19.84 33.03
CA ARG A 537 9.76 21.08 33.40
C ARG A 537 11.01 21.24 32.53
N GLY A 538 10.85 21.93 31.40
CA GLY A 538 11.93 22.35 30.50
C GLY A 538 12.18 21.43 29.29
N ASN A 539 12.89 21.97 28.30
CA ASN A 539 12.90 21.47 26.93
C ASN A 539 14.04 20.46 26.62
N LYS A 540 14.73 19.93 27.64
CA LYS A 540 15.82 18.97 27.45
C LYS A 540 15.29 17.70 26.75
N GLY A 541 15.74 17.48 25.52
CA GLY A 541 15.36 16.35 24.67
C GLY A 541 14.35 16.67 23.56
N CYS A 542 13.96 17.93 23.37
CA CYS A 542 13.31 18.38 22.13
C CYS A 542 14.36 18.52 21.01
N LYS A 543 13.92 18.34 19.75
CA LYS A 543 14.72 18.55 18.52
C LYS A 543 14.22 19.74 17.69
N LEU A 544 13.18 20.43 18.13
CA LEU A 544 12.66 21.63 17.47
C LEU A 544 13.39 22.86 18.01
N ASP A 545 13.85 23.75 17.13
CA ASP A 545 14.61 24.95 17.50
C ASP A 545 13.75 26.04 18.18
N CYS A 546 12.42 25.93 18.08
CA CYS A 546 11.47 26.87 18.66
C CYS A 546 11.45 26.80 20.20
N LYS A 547 12.00 27.84 20.85
CA LYS A 547 12.11 27.95 22.32
C LYS A 547 10.77 28.00 23.05
N ASP A 548 9.70 28.44 22.38
CA ASP A 548 8.35 28.56 22.94
C ASP A 548 7.58 27.23 23.02
N VAL A 549 8.08 26.18 22.38
CA VAL A 549 7.52 24.82 22.47
C VAL A 549 7.77 24.24 23.86
N GLN A 550 6.80 23.50 24.40
CA GLN A 550 6.91 22.74 25.65
C GLN A 550 6.84 21.24 25.37
N LEU A 551 7.24 20.41 26.34
CA LEU A 551 7.25 18.95 26.21
C LEU A 551 6.23 18.28 27.14
N SER A 552 5.56 17.22 26.68
CA SER A 552 4.80 16.30 27.53
C SER A 552 5.31 14.86 27.43
N THR A 553 4.98 14.02 28.42
CA THR A 553 5.27 12.58 28.41
C THR A 553 4.23 11.75 27.64
N CYS A 554 3.20 12.38 27.05
CA CYS A 554 2.25 11.72 26.16
C CYS A 554 3.01 11.03 25.02
N LYS A 555 2.60 9.81 24.65
CA LYS A 555 3.22 9.03 23.57
C LYS A 555 2.34 9.03 22.33
N ILE A 556 2.51 10.04 21.47
CA ILE A 556 1.75 10.14 20.21
C ILE A 556 2.53 9.59 19.00
N LYS A 557 1.82 9.44 17.89
CA LYS A 557 2.34 9.17 16.54
C LYS A 557 1.96 10.32 15.60
N LYS A 558 2.44 10.28 14.34
CA LYS A 558 2.22 11.36 13.35
C LYS A 558 0.75 11.80 13.21
N ALA A 559 -0.20 10.88 13.33
CA ALA A 559 -1.63 11.19 13.29
C ALA A 559 -2.06 12.28 14.31
N GLY A 560 -1.37 12.40 15.46
CA GLY A 560 -1.65 13.39 16.50
C GLY A 560 -1.04 14.78 16.27
N ILE A 561 -0.25 14.97 15.20
CA ILE A 561 0.22 16.30 14.78
C ILE A 561 -1.00 17.20 14.58
N GLY A 562 -0.95 18.45 15.07
CA GLY A 562 -2.06 19.40 14.99
C GLY A 562 -3.25 19.10 15.92
N GLY A 563 -3.24 17.96 16.62
CA GLY A 563 -4.27 17.59 17.59
C GLY A 563 -4.10 18.31 18.94
N PRO A 564 -5.18 18.49 19.72
CA PRO A 564 -5.10 19.23 20.97
C PRO A 564 -4.48 18.43 22.11
N LEU A 565 -3.71 19.11 22.94
CA LEU A 565 -3.37 18.71 24.30
C LEU A 565 -4.40 19.36 25.25
N ILE A 566 -5.03 18.57 26.12
CA ILE A 566 -6.03 19.03 27.08
C ILE A 566 -5.65 18.64 28.52
N ASN A 567 -6.15 19.39 29.50
CA ASN A 567 -6.19 18.96 30.90
C ASN A 567 -7.35 17.96 31.12
N LEU A 568 -7.41 17.36 32.31
CA LEU A 568 -8.47 16.42 32.68
C LEU A 568 -9.88 17.04 32.74
N ASP A 569 -9.99 18.36 32.86
CA ASP A 569 -11.24 19.14 32.77
C ASP A 569 -11.66 19.48 31.33
N GLY A 570 -10.90 19.04 30.31
CA GLY A 570 -11.14 19.35 28.90
C GLY A 570 -10.61 20.70 28.42
N SER A 571 -10.00 21.52 29.29
CA SER A 571 -9.43 22.81 28.90
C SER A 571 -8.22 22.65 27.97
N PHE A 572 -8.17 23.46 26.91
CA PHE A 572 -7.11 23.42 25.89
C PHE A 572 -5.78 23.96 26.41
N VAL A 573 -4.74 23.13 26.39
CA VAL A 573 -3.38 23.44 26.86
C VAL A 573 -2.48 23.88 25.71
N GLY A 574 -2.65 23.30 24.52
CA GLY A 574 -1.82 23.60 23.34
C GLY A 574 -1.99 22.59 22.21
N MET A 575 -1.24 22.77 21.12
CA MET A 575 -1.31 21.94 19.91
C MET A 575 -0.09 21.02 19.79
N ASN A 576 -0.30 19.73 19.57
CA ASN A 576 0.77 18.73 19.57
C ASN A 576 1.58 18.68 18.25
N PHE A 577 2.87 18.38 18.37
CA PHE A 577 3.81 18.08 17.30
C PHE A 577 4.45 16.70 17.50
N TRP A 578 5.18 16.20 16.49
CA TRP A 578 5.85 14.89 16.55
C TRP A 578 7.23 14.93 15.91
N GLU A 579 8.26 14.48 16.65
CA GLU A 579 9.68 14.47 16.25
C GLU A 579 10.38 13.10 16.46
N GLY A 580 9.57 12.07 16.79
CA GLY A 580 10.04 10.68 16.97
C GLY A 580 11.01 10.45 18.15
N SER A 581 11.10 11.35 19.13
CA SER A 581 12.02 11.25 20.29
C SER A 581 11.45 10.51 21.51
N GLY A 582 10.21 10.04 21.45
CA GLY A 582 9.54 9.37 22.58
C GLY A 582 8.89 10.33 23.59
N VAL A 583 9.00 11.63 23.37
CA VAL A 583 8.18 12.69 24.00
C VAL A 583 7.30 13.35 22.95
N THR A 584 6.29 14.11 23.39
CA THR A 584 5.44 14.94 22.52
C THR A 584 5.75 16.41 22.78
N PRO A 585 6.39 17.13 21.83
CA PRO A 585 6.42 18.59 21.86
C PRO A 585 5.04 19.16 21.56
N PHE A 586 4.70 20.31 22.14
CA PHE A 586 3.45 21.03 21.86
C PHE A 586 3.67 22.54 21.93
N LEU A 587 2.95 23.29 21.09
CA LEU A 587 2.89 24.75 21.17
C LEU A 587 1.84 25.16 22.20
N PRO A 588 2.18 25.91 23.26
CA PRO A 588 1.22 26.30 24.29
C PRO A 588 0.10 27.20 23.76
N ARG A 589 -1.10 27.04 24.33
CA ARG A 589 -2.31 27.82 23.98
C ARG A 589 -2.06 29.33 23.92
N HIS A 590 -1.29 29.90 24.85
CA HIS A 590 -1.07 31.35 24.89
C HIS A 590 -0.30 31.86 23.65
N LYS A 591 0.66 31.08 23.13
CA LYS A 591 1.38 31.39 21.88
C LYS A 591 0.49 31.29 20.64
N ILE A 592 -0.40 30.30 20.62
CA ILE A 592 -1.41 30.15 19.55
C ILE A 592 -2.36 31.36 19.55
N VAL A 593 -2.80 31.81 20.73
CA VAL A 593 -3.65 33.00 20.87
C VAL A 593 -2.87 34.28 20.52
N GLU A 594 -1.61 34.43 20.93
CA GLU A 594 -0.74 35.55 20.56
C GLU A 594 -0.63 35.71 19.04
N VAL A 595 -0.34 34.62 18.30
CA VAL A 595 -0.28 34.62 16.83
C VAL A 595 -1.65 34.95 16.21
N LEU A 596 -2.73 34.29 16.66
CA LEU A 596 -4.06 34.46 16.04
C LEU A 596 -4.76 35.78 16.40
N SER A 597 -4.36 36.44 17.49
CA SER A 597 -4.85 37.78 17.87
C SER A 597 -4.16 38.92 17.12
N GLY A 598 -3.02 38.68 16.47
CA GLY A 598 -2.40 39.65 15.56
C GLY A 598 -3.15 39.80 14.21
N VAL A 599 -3.98 38.82 13.86
CA VAL A 599 -4.66 38.72 12.55
C VAL A 599 -6.01 39.46 12.57
N ASN A 600 -5.97 40.80 12.56
CA ASN A 600 -7.16 41.64 12.61
C ASN A 600 -7.99 41.70 11.30
N SER A 601 -7.58 41.00 10.23
CA SER A 601 -8.33 40.90 8.97
C SER A 601 -8.14 39.52 8.33
N LEU A 602 -9.17 39.03 7.64
CA LEU A 602 -9.09 37.81 6.82
C LEU A 602 -8.41 38.13 5.48
N PRO A 603 -7.55 37.26 4.91
CA PRO A 603 -6.87 37.55 3.64
C PRO A 603 -7.78 37.72 2.41
N SER A 604 -9.08 37.43 2.54
CA SER A 604 -10.09 37.71 1.52
C SER A 604 -10.21 39.20 1.14
N GLU A 605 -9.75 40.12 1.99
CA GLU A 605 -9.69 41.57 1.69
C GLU A 605 -8.31 42.02 1.15
N TRP A 606 -7.25 41.21 1.30
CA TRP A 606 -5.88 41.57 0.88
C TRP A 606 -5.62 41.42 -0.62
N TYR A 607 -6.36 40.54 -1.31
CA TYR A 607 -6.14 40.23 -2.73
C TYR A 607 -6.41 41.39 -3.70
N TYR A 608 -6.97 42.52 -3.24
CA TYR A 608 -7.28 43.68 -4.08
C TYR A 608 -6.21 44.80 -4.10
N PHE A 609 -5.19 44.75 -3.24
CA PHE A 609 -4.25 45.88 -3.06
C PHE A 609 -2.79 45.63 -3.46
N HIS A 610 -2.44 44.44 -3.96
CA HIS A 610 -1.05 44.09 -4.33
C HIS A 610 -0.85 43.60 -5.78
N LEU A 611 -1.79 43.92 -6.69
CA LEU A 611 -1.61 43.76 -8.14
C LEU A 611 -1.37 45.09 -8.90
N ASN A 612 -1.29 46.22 -8.19
CA ASN A 612 -1.11 47.57 -8.76
C ASN A 612 0.01 48.37 -8.05
N ALA A 613 1.09 47.70 -7.61
CA ALA A 613 2.22 48.37 -6.97
C ALA A 613 3.57 47.72 -7.32
N ASN A 614 4.29 48.39 -8.23
CA ASN A 614 5.75 48.36 -8.46
C ASN A 614 6.38 47.16 -9.21
N TRP A 615 6.77 47.46 -10.47
CA TRP A 615 7.67 46.75 -11.40
C TRP A 615 7.12 45.47 -12.06
#